data_AF-A0A929ITZ1-F1
#
_entry.id   AF-A0A929ITZ1-F1
#
_cell.length_a   1.000
_cell.length_b   1.000
_cell.length_c   1.000
_cell.angle_alpha   90.00
_cell.angle_beta   90.00
_cell.angle_gamma   90.00
#
_symmetry.space_group_name_H-M   'P 1'
#
loop_
_entity.id
_entity.type
_entity.pdbx_description
1 polymer ?
#
loop_
_entity_poly.entity_id
_entity_poly.type
_entity_poly.pdbx_seq_one_letter_code
_entity_poly.pdbx_strand_id
1 'polypeptide(L)'
;MGKDEQNRATQGGKGAGKGGPRDRPWLIRTYSGHSSAKASNLLYRTNLERGQTGLSVAFDLPTQTAYDCDHPLARGEVGKVGVPISHLGDMEALFDGIPCERMNTSMTINAPAPWLLALYIAAAERQGAARADLAGTTQNDIIKEYLSRGTYIFPPAASLKLTNDVVAFTCREVPKWNPTNVCSYHLQEAGATPVQELAYALATAIAVLDGLRDGGQLDG
;
A
#
# COMPACT_ATOMS: atom_id res chain seq x y z
N MET A 1 62.76 -17.86 26.35
CA MET A 1 62.50 -19.15 25.67
C MET A 1 60.99 -19.24 25.53
N GLY A 2 60.38 -18.83 24.43
CA GLY A 2 60.34 -19.47 23.11
C GLY A 2 58.86 -19.80 22.87
N LYS A 3 58.07 -18.96 22.18
CA LYS A 3 57.81 -18.97 20.72
C LYS A 3 57.33 -20.33 20.19
N ASP A 4 56.23 -20.23 19.44
CA ASP A 4 55.86 -21.03 18.26
C ASP A 4 55.02 -22.30 18.46
N GLU A 5 53.69 -22.14 18.32
CA GLU A 5 52.80 -23.08 17.63
C GLU A 5 51.43 -22.40 17.44
N GLN A 6 50.81 -22.23 16.27
CA GLN A 6 51.15 -22.56 14.89
C GLN A 6 50.23 -21.67 14.01
N ASN A 7 50.84 -20.80 13.22
CA ASN A 7 50.16 -19.99 12.21
C ASN A 7 50.26 -20.74 10.87
N ARG A 8 49.17 -21.37 10.42
CA ARG A 8 49.03 -21.81 9.01
C ARG A 8 48.03 -20.89 8.32
N ALA A 9 48.55 -19.76 7.86
CA ALA A 9 47.88 -18.91 6.90
C ALA A 9 47.86 -19.61 5.53
N THR A 10 46.68 -20.02 5.08
CA THR A 10 46.42 -20.25 3.65
C THR A 10 46.39 -18.89 2.95
N GLN A 11 47.39 -18.67 2.10
CA GLN A 11 47.39 -17.57 1.13
C GLN A 11 46.27 -17.80 0.12
N GLY A 12 45.12 -17.17 0.32
CA GLY A 12 44.09 -16.99 -0.70
C GLY A 12 44.27 -15.62 -1.34
N GLY A 13 44.75 -15.60 -2.59
CA GLY A 13 44.95 -14.38 -3.36
C GLY A 13 43.70 -13.50 -3.38
N LYS A 14 43.86 -12.22 -3.05
CA LYS A 14 42.82 -11.20 -3.25
C LYS A 14 42.65 -10.97 -4.75
N GLY A 15 41.79 -11.75 -5.37
CA GLY A 15 41.10 -11.32 -6.58
C GLY A 15 40.31 -10.07 -6.24
N ALA A 16 40.73 -8.92 -6.76
CA ALA A 16 39.95 -7.69 -6.70
C ALA A 16 38.68 -7.87 -7.57
N GLY A 17 37.68 -8.55 -7.02
CA GLY A 17 36.34 -8.56 -7.60
C GLY A 17 35.81 -7.13 -7.59
N LYS A 18 35.59 -6.57 -8.78
CA LYS A 18 34.87 -5.31 -8.94
C LYS A 18 33.52 -5.49 -8.24
N GLY A 19 33.31 -4.79 -7.12
CA GLY A 19 32.03 -4.79 -6.42
C GLY A 19 30.92 -4.42 -7.40
N GLY A 20 29.85 -5.21 -7.42
CA GLY A 20 28.69 -4.94 -8.26
C GLY A 20 28.12 -3.53 -8.01
N PRO A 21 27.26 -3.03 -8.92
CA PRO A 21 26.56 -1.77 -8.71
C PRO A 21 25.91 -1.76 -7.33
N ARG A 22 26.02 -0.64 -6.60
CA ARG A 22 25.32 -0.49 -5.33
C ARG A 22 23.82 -0.56 -5.57
N ASP A 23 23.12 -1.31 -4.72
CA ASP A 23 21.66 -1.35 -4.73
C ASP A 23 21.08 0.04 -4.53
N ARG A 24 19.91 0.28 -5.14
CA ARG A 24 19.19 1.54 -4.97
C ARG A 24 18.71 1.65 -3.51
N PRO A 25 18.75 2.84 -2.91
CA PRO A 25 18.20 3.04 -1.57
C PRO A 25 16.68 2.78 -1.56
N TRP A 26 16.16 2.40 -0.39
CA TRP A 26 14.72 2.22 -0.17
C TRP A 26 13.94 3.53 -0.41
N LEU A 27 12.69 3.39 -0.84
CA LEU A 27 11.77 4.52 -1.01
C LEU A 27 11.42 5.12 0.37
N ILE A 28 11.54 6.44 0.49
CA ILE A 28 11.14 7.16 1.71
C ILE A 28 9.69 7.60 1.53
N ARG A 29 8.79 6.97 2.29
CA ARG A 29 7.35 7.31 2.31
C ARG A 29 6.90 7.67 3.72
N THR A 30 6.41 8.89 3.87
CA THR A 30 5.77 9.32 5.13
C THR A 30 4.27 9.07 5.04
N TYR A 31 3.75 8.27 5.96
CA TYR A 31 2.32 8.07 6.13
C TYR A 31 1.67 9.35 6.64
N SER A 32 0.78 9.96 5.85
CA SER A 32 0.20 11.26 6.18
C SER A 32 -1.14 11.52 5.50
N GLY A 33 -1.97 12.33 6.15
CA GLY A 33 -3.30 12.75 5.71
C GLY A 33 -4.04 13.28 6.93
N HIS A 34 -4.63 14.48 6.86
CA HIS A 34 -5.44 15.03 7.95
C HIS A 34 -6.34 16.17 7.45
N SER A 35 -7.41 16.44 8.19
CA SER A 35 -8.32 17.57 8.00
C SER A 35 -9.10 17.53 6.68
N SER A 36 -8.48 17.86 5.55
CA SER A 36 -9.13 17.92 4.23
C SER A 36 -8.18 17.51 3.11
N ALA A 37 -8.73 17.22 1.93
CA ALA A 37 -7.95 16.91 0.74
C ALA A 37 -6.94 18.03 0.40
N LYS A 38 -7.36 19.30 0.43
CA LYS A 38 -6.49 20.45 0.16
C LYS A 38 -5.37 20.62 1.18
N ALA A 39 -5.67 20.43 2.47
CA ALA A 39 -4.66 20.51 3.52
C ALA A 39 -3.64 19.37 3.40
N SER A 40 -4.11 18.16 3.09
CA SER A 40 -3.26 16.99 2.87
C SER A 40 -2.40 17.15 1.61
N ASN A 41 -2.94 17.73 0.53
CA ASN A 41 -2.16 18.08 -0.67
C ASN A 41 -1.02 19.04 -0.35
N LEU A 42 -1.28 20.12 0.39
CA LEU A 42 -0.26 21.08 0.80
C LEU A 42 0.86 20.39 1.59
N LEU A 43 0.51 19.48 2.51
CA LEU A 43 1.46 18.67 3.25
C LEU A 43 2.29 17.77 2.33
N TYR A 44 1.67 17.11 1.35
CA TYR A 44 2.37 16.26 0.39
C TYR A 44 3.37 17.06 -0.44
N ARG A 45 2.96 18.19 -0.99
CA ARG A 45 3.85 19.08 -1.77
C ARG A 45 5.03 19.56 -0.93
N THR A 46 4.78 19.99 0.30
CA THR A 46 5.83 20.40 1.25
C THR A 46 6.83 19.27 1.51
N ASN A 47 6.36 18.03 1.67
CA ASN A 47 7.23 16.89 1.92
C ASN A 47 8.03 16.48 0.67
N LEU A 48 7.43 16.55 -0.52
CA LEU A 48 8.11 16.31 -1.79
C LEU A 48 9.23 17.33 -2.02
N GLU A 49 8.99 18.61 -1.74
CA GLU A 49 10.02 19.66 -1.78
C GLU A 49 11.19 19.39 -0.82
N ARG A 50 10.93 18.68 0.29
CA ARG A 50 11.93 18.26 1.28
C ARG A 50 12.62 16.93 0.96
N GLY A 51 12.37 16.36 -0.22
CA GLY A 51 13.05 15.15 -0.71
C GLY A 51 12.34 13.84 -0.44
N GLN A 52 11.06 13.85 -0.03
CA GLN A 52 10.23 12.65 -0.02
C GLN A 52 10.08 12.10 -1.45
N THR A 53 10.21 10.79 -1.63
CA THR A 53 10.29 10.15 -2.96
C THR A 53 9.06 9.31 -3.33
N GLY A 54 8.11 9.17 -2.40
CA GLY A 54 6.82 8.53 -2.66
C GLY A 54 5.78 8.98 -1.64
N LEU A 55 4.50 8.83 -1.97
CA LEU A 55 3.40 9.23 -1.11
C LEU A 55 2.82 8.02 -0.37
N SER A 56 2.30 8.25 0.83
CA SER A 56 1.56 7.25 1.60
C SER A 56 0.35 7.92 2.24
N VAL A 57 -0.83 7.63 1.70
CA VAL A 57 -2.10 8.29 2.00
C VAL A 57 -2.79 7.58 3.17
N ALA A 58 -3.06 8.36 4.22
CA ALA A 58 -3.88 7.98 5.36
C ALA A 58 -5.30 8.49 5.17
N PHE A 59 -6.31 7.61 5.13
CA PHE A 59 -7.71 7.99 5.00
C PHE A 59 -8.39 8.08 6.37
N ASP A 60 -9.42 8.93 6.50
CA ASP A 60 -10.19 9.00 7.72
C ASP A 60 -11.07 7.76 7.95
N LEU A 61 -11.64 7.63 9.15
CA LEU A 61 -12.45 6.45 9.50
C LEU A 61 -13.72 6.32 8.64
N PRO A 62 -14.49 7.39 8.35
CA PRO A 62 -15.61 7.33 7.41
C PRO A 62 -15.23 6.78 6.04
N THR A 63 -14.16 7.29 5.42
CA THR A 63 -13.67 6.78 4.13
C THR A 63 -13.27 5.31 4.22
N GLN A 64 -12.59 4.90 5.31
CA GLN A 64 -12.19 3.50 5.52
C GLN A 64 -13.38 2.55 5.71
N THR A 65 -14.51 3.05 6.20
CA THR A 65 -15.76 2.30 6.43
C THR A 65 -16.82 2.56 5.36
N ALA A 66 -16.44 3.23 4.26
CA ALA A 66 -17.29 3.60 3.13
C ALA A 66 -18.54 4.42 3.48
N TYR A 67 -18.42 5.31 4.46
CA TYR A 67 -19.41 6.35 4.72
C TYR A 67 -19.01 7.68 4.09
N ASP A 68 -19.96 8.35 3.46
CA ASP A 68 -19.82 9.75 3.07
C ASP A 68 -19.74 10.66 4.29
N CYS A 69 -19.13 11.84 4.10
CA CYS A 69 -18.89 12.79 5.20
C CYS A 69 -20.18 13.32 5.86
N ASP A 70 -21.30 13.30 5.15
CA ASP A 70 -22.62 13.72 5.65
C ASP A 70 -23.44 12.57 6.26
N HIS A 71 -22.92 11.33 6.21
CA HIS A 71 -23.59 10.19 6.82
C HIS A 71 -23.67 10.35 8.35
N PRO A 72 -24.82 10.06 9.00
CA PRO A 72 -24.96 10.24 10.45
C PRO A 72 -23.89 9.52 11.30
N LEU A 73 -23.42 8.35 10.86
CA LEU A 73 -22.37 7.58 11.54
C LEU A 73 -20.95 8.13 11.33
N ALA A 74 -20.74 9.03 10.36
CA ALA A 74 -19.44 9.67 10.12
C ALA A 74 -19.20 10.87 11.06
N ARG A 75 -20.25 11.37 11.73
CA ARG A 75 -20.19 12.58 12.54
C ARG A 75 -19.11 12.49 13.62
N GLY A 76 -18.17 13.44 13.59
CA GLY A 76 -17.09 13.54 14.57
C GLY A 76 -15.81 12.78 14.19
N GLU A 77 -15.84 11.98 13.13
CA GLU A 77 -14.68 11.21 12.65
C GLU A 77 -14.14 11.70 11.29
N VAL A 78 -14.91 12.55 10.59
CA VAL A 78 -14.50 13.17 9.31
C VAL A 78 -13.20 13.95 9.47
N GLY A 79 -12.18 13.57 8.70
CA GLY A 79 -10.87 14.24 8.66
C GLY A 79 -10.01 14.15 9.93
N LYS A 80 -10.44 13.38 10.95
CA LYS A 80 -9.81 13.35 12.27
C LYS A 80 -8.48 12.58 12.29
N VAL A 81 -8.46 11.43 11.62
CA VAL A 81 -7.30 10.49 11.63
C VAL A 81 -6.69 10.29 10.23
N GLY A 82 -7.18 11.04 9.24
CA GLY A 82 -6.79 10.89 7.85
C GLY A 82 -7.48 11.91 6.95
N VAL A 83 -7.26 11.81 5.65
CA VAL A 83 -7.97 12.60 4.65
C VAL A 83 -9.37 12.03 4.38
N PRO A 84 -10.43 12.85 4.37
CA PRO A 84 -11.75 12.43 3.90
C PRO A 84 -11.78 12.40 2.38
N ILE A 85 -12.29 11.32 1.78
CA ILE A 85 -12.53 11.21 0.33
C ILE A 85 -13.92 10.61 0.11
N SER A 86 -14.88 11.43 -0.32
CA SER A 86 -16.25 10.97 -0.63
C SER A 86 -16.47 10.81 -2.13
N HIS A 87 -15.82 11.64 -2.95
CA HIS A 87 -15.99 11.61 -4.41
C HIS A 87 -14.72 11.97 -5.18
N LEU A 88 -14.78 11.87 -6.53
CA LEU A 88 -13.66 12.18 -7.41
C LEU A 88 -13.05 13.57 -7.18
N GLY A 89 -13.87 14.60 -6.91
CA GLY A 89 -13.37 15.95 -6.65
C GLY A 89 -12.45 16.07 -5.43
N ASP A 90 -12.59 15.19 -4.44
CA ASP A 90 -11.69 15.17 -3.28
C ASP A 90 -10.35 14.53 -3.64
N MET A 91 -10.39 13.47 -4.46
CA MET A 91 -9.20 12.83 -4.99
C MET A 91 -8.42 13.78 -5.91
N GLU A 92 -9.13 14.54 -6.76
CA GLU A 92 -8.53 15.60 -7.58
C GLU A 92 -7.89 16.68 -6.71
N ALA A 93 -8.59 17.16 -5.68
CA ALA A 93 -8.03 18.13 -4.75
C ALA A 93 -6.83 17.60 -3.97
N LEU A 94 -6.81 16.30 -3.64
CA LEU A 94 -5.71 15.65 -2.93
C LEU A 94 -4.43 15.60 -3.78
N PHE A 95 -4.56 15.41 -5.10
CA PHE A 95 -3.44 15.29 -6.03
C PHE A 95 -3.23 16.52 -6.93
N ASP A 96 -3.90 17.64 -6.64
CA ASP A 96 -3.73 18.88 -7.39
C ASP A 96 -2.25 19.35 -7.42
N GLY A 97 -1.73 19.60 -8.62
CA GLY A 97 -0.32 19.93 -8.83
C GLY A 97 0.69 18.82 -8.51
N ILE A 98 0.25 17.58 -8.27
CA ILE A 98 1.09 16.39 -8.08
C ILE A 98 0.86 15.44 -9.27
N PRO A 99 1.83 15.29 -10.19
CA PRO A 99 1.68 14.42 -11.36
C PRO A 99 1.69 12.95 -10.96
N CYS A 100 0.53 12.29 -11.01
CA CYS A 100 0.34 10.92 -10.54
C CYS A 100 1.24 9.90 -11.27
N GLU A 101 1.54 10.09 -12.56
CA GLU A 101 2.37 9.21 -13.37
C GLU A 101 3.85 9.21 -12.97
N ARG A 102 4.28 10.21 -12.19
CA ARG A 102 5.67 10.32 -11.68
C ARG A 102 5.79 9.90 -10.22
N MET A 103 4.67 9.64 -9.56
CA MET A 103 4.64 9.30 -8.15
C MET A 103 4.65 7.79 -7.94
N ASN A 104 5.14 7.39 -6.78
CA ASN A 104 4.85 6.07 -6.24
C ASN A 104 3.93 6.22 -5.03
N THR A 105 2.63 6.01 -5.25
CA THR A 105 1.58 6.31 -4.26
C THR A 105 1.14 5.05 -3.52
N SER A 106 1.23 5.04 -2.20
CA SER A 106 0.64 4.01 -1.35
C SER A 106 -0.67 4.52 -0.78
N MET A 107 -1.72 3.71 -0.85
CA MET A 107 -3.03 3.97 -0.25
C MET A 107 -3.31 2.91 0.81
N THR A 108 -3.29 3.32 2.09
CA THR A 108 -3.62 2.44 3.22
C THR A 108 -5.13 2.33 3.33
N ILE A 109 -5.72 1.58 2.41
CA ILE A 109 -7.16 1.38 2.28
C ILE A 109 -7.46 -0.09 1.99
N ASN A 110 -8.55 -0.63 2.55
CA ASN A 110 -8.87 -2.05 2.52
C ASN A 110 -10.24 -2.33 1.93
N ALA A 111 -11.31 -2.38 2.74
CA ALA A 111 -12.64 -2.75 2.25
C ALA A 111 -13.13 -1.87 1.07
N PRO A 112 -12.92 -0.55 1.04
CA PRO A 112 -13.27 0.29 -0.11
C PRO A 112 -12.10 0.50 -1.09
N ALA A 113 -11.02 -0.29 -1.02
CA ALA A 113 -9.88 -0.19 -1.94
C ALA A 113 -10.26 -0.20 -3.43
N PRO A 114 -11.21 -1.03 -3.92
CA PRO A 114 -11.63 -0.97 -5.32
C PRO A 114 -12.15 0.42 -5.72
N TRP A 115 -12.95 1.05 -4.85
CA TRP A 115 -13.52 2.37 -5.09
C TRP A 115 -12.45 3.47 -5.07
N LEU A 116 -11.59 3.48 -4.04
CA LEU A 116 -10.54 4.50 -3.93
C LEU A 116 -9.50 4.38 -5.05
N LEU A 117 -9.19 3.15 -5.50
CA LEU A 117 -8.33 2.93 -6.67
C LEU A 117 -8.98 3.46 -7.95
N ALA A 118 -10.28 3.24 -8.15
CA ALA A 118 -10.99 3.79 -9.29
C ALA A 118 -10.98 5.34 -9.30
N LEU A 119 -11.19 5.98 -8.14
CA LEU A 119 -11.09 7.43 -8.02
C LEU A 119 -9.67 7.93 -8.30
N TYR A 120 -8.64 7.24 -7.79
CA TYR A 120 -7.24 7.59 -8.04
C TYR A 120 -6.89 7.52 -9.53
N ILE A 121 -7.30 6.43 -10.21
CA ILE A 121 -7.09 6.25 -11.64
C ILE A 121 -7.81 7.35 -12.43
N ALA A 122 -9.09 7.62 -12.13
CA ALA A 122 -9.85 8.65 -12.82
C ALA A 122 -9.25 10.06 -12.63
N ALA A 123 -8.75 10.37 -11.42
CA ALA A 123 -8.06 11.63 -11.16
C ALA A 123 -6.75 11.73 -11.98
N ALA A 124 -5.98 10.65 -12.06
CA ALA A 124 -4.76 10.60 -12.86
C ALA A 124 -5.04 10.70 -14.38
N GLU A 125 -6.08 10.03 -14.88
CA GLU A 125 -6.51 10.15 -16.28
C GLU A 125 -6.91 11.59 -16.63
N ARG A 126 -7.56 12.31 -15.71
CA ARG A 126 -7.88 13.75 -15.89
C ARG A 126 -6.65 14.65 -15.90
N GLN A 127 -5.54 14.22 -15.29
CA GLN A 127 -4.23 14.87 -15.44
C GLN A 127 -3.54 14.52 -16.77
N GLY A 128 -4.08 13.57 -17.54
CA GLY A 128 -3.50 13.07 -18.80
C GLY A 128 -2.57 11.87 -18.64
N ALA A 129 -2.52 11.22 -17.46
CA ALA A 129 -1.70 10.04 -17.23
C ALA A 129 -2.29 8.80 -17.92
N ALA A 130 -1.43 7.99 -18.55
CA ALA A 130 -1.81 6.65 -18.97
C ALA A 130 -1.82 5.70 -17.77
N ARG A 131 -2.80 4.79 -17.69
CA ARG A 131 -2.90 3.79 -16.61
C ARG A 131 -1.62 2.97 -16.45
N ALA A 132 -0.98 2.62 -17.56
CA ALA A 132 0.27 1.86 -17.60
C ALA A 132 1.47 2.59 -16.94
N ASP A 133 1.35 3.89 -16.68
CA ASP A 133 2.38 4.69 -16.01
C ASP A 133 2.13 4.87 -14.52
N LEU A 134 0.96 4.50 -14.00
CA LEU A 134 0.65 4.63 -12.59
C LEU A 134 1.38 3.56 -11.77
N ALA A 135 2.21 4.00 -10.84
CA ALA A 135 2.93 3.14 -9.91
C ALA A 135 2.46 3.40 -8.48
N GLY A 136 2.21 2.33 -7.73
CA GLY A 136 1.69 2.47 -6.38
C GLY A 136 1.33 1.17 -5.69
N THR A 137 0.60 1.29 -4.60
CA THR A 137 0.17 0.18 -3.77
C THR A 137 -1.17 0.48 -3.14
N THR A 138 -2.13 -0.43 -3.24
CA THR A 138 -3.30 -0.49 -2.35
C THR A 138 -3.01 -1.50 -1.25
N GLN A 139 -3.37 -1.22 0.00
CA GLN A 139 -3.22 -2.22 1.06
C GLN A 139 -4.08 -3.45 0.77
N ASN A 140 -5.39 -3.26 0.54
CA ASN A 140 -6.31 -4.29 0.02
C ASN A 140 -6.10 -5.68 0.66
N ASP A 141 -5.95 -5.70 1.98
CA ASP A 141 -5.83 -6.92 2.77
C ASP A 141 -7.06 -7.02 3.66
N ILE A 142 -8.09 -7.72 3.18
CA ILE A 142 -9.35 -7.83 3.92
C ILE A 142 -9.27 -8.86 5.04
N ILE A 143 -8.42 -9.89 4.93
CA ILE A 143 -8.38 -10.96 5.94
C ILE A 143 -7.94 -10.39 7.29
N LYS A 144 -6.91 -9.53 7.31
CA LYS A 144 -6.50 -8.86 8.55
C LYS A 144 -7.54 -7.87 9.09
N GLU A 145 -8.46 -7.35 8.27
CA GLU A 145 -9.56 -6.52 8.77
C GLU A 145 -10.50 -7.32 9.67
N TYR A 146 -10.81 -8.57 9.34
CA TYR A 146 -11.64 -9.42 10.20
C TYR A 146 -10.91 -9.90 11.46
N LEU A 147 -9.58 -10.06 11.39
CA LEU A 147 -8.79 -10.63 12.47
C LEU A 147 -8.31 -9.61 13.50
N SER A 148 -8.07 -8.35 13.12
CA SER A 148 -7.46 -7.38 14.04
C SER A 148 -7.96 -5.94 13.95
N ARG A 149 -8.40 -5.45 12.78
CA ARG A 149 -8.57 -4.01 12.54
C ARG A 149 -10.01 -3.52 12.48
N GLY A 150 -10.95 -4.37 12.08
CA GLY A 150 -12.39 -4.12 12.19
C GLY A 150 -13.01 -3.17 11.16
N THR A 151 -12.30 -2.75 10.10
CA THR A 151 -12.85 -1.83 9.07
C THR A 151 -13.36 -2.57 7.83
N TYR A 152 -13.92 -3.77 8.01
CA TYR A 152 -14.59 -4.52 6.94
C TYR A 152 -16.03 -4.02 6.71
N ILE A 153 -16.56 -4.25 5.50
CA ILE A 153 -17.91 -3.80 5.11
C ILE A 153 -18.79 -5.01 4.77
N PHE A 154 -18.35 -5.86 3.84
CA PHE A 154 -19.11 -7.02 3.38
C PHE A 154 -18.75 -8.30 4.15
N PRO A 155 -19.49 -9.41 3.97
CA PRO A 155 -19.07 -10.72 4.48
C PRO A 155 -17.76 -11.22 3.82
N PRO A 156 -17.00 -12.11 4.49
CA PRO A 156 -15.65 -12.50 4.05
C PRO A 156 -15.52 -12.94 2.58
N ALA A 157 -16.43 -13.79 2.09
CA ALA A 157 -16.36 -14.31 0.72
C ALA A 157 -16.53 -13.19 -0.32
N ALA A 158 -17.48 -12.27 -0.10
CA ALA A 158 -17.72 -11.15 -1.01
C ALA A 158 -16.54 -10.17 -1.00
N SER A 159 -15.97 -9.89 0.17
CA SER A 159 -14.82 -9.00 0.26
C SER A 159 -13.56 -9.59 -0.36
N LEU A 160 -13.29 -10.90 -0.15
CA LEU A 160 -12.16 -11.57 -0.78
C LEU A 160 -12.28 -11.59 -2.30
N LYS A 161 -13.51 -11.77 -2.82
CA LYS A 161 -13.78 -11.64 -4.26
C LYS A 161 -13.38 -10.24 -4.78
N LEU A 162 -13.75 -9.16 -4.08
CA LEU A 162 -13.36 -7.80 -4.47
C LEU A 162 -11.84 -7.59 -4.42
N THR A 163 -11.15 -8.14 -3.42
CA THR A 163 -9.68 -8.12 -3.38
C THR A 163 -9.09 -8.79 -4.62
N ASN A 164 -9.60 -9.94 -5.02
CA ASN A 164 -9.14 -10.66 -6.21
C ASN A 164 -9.48 -9.90 -7.51
N ASP A 165 -10.65 -9.27 -7.60
CA ASP A 165 -11.03 -8.45 -8.75
C ASP A 165 -10.07 -7.26 -8.94
N VAL A 166 -9.64 -6.61 -7.84
CA VAL A 166 -8.62 -5.54 -7.88
C VAL A 166 -7.27 -6.09 -8.37
N VAL A 167 -6.84 -7.25 -7.85
CA VAL A 167 -5.61 -7.90 -8.32
C VAL A 167 -5.69 -8.16 -9.82
N ALA A 168 -6.74 -8.83 -10.30
CA ALA A 168 -6.91 -9.15 -11.71
C ALA A 168 -6.99 -7.90 -12.61
N PHE A 169 -7.69 -6.85 -12.16
CA PHE A 169 -7.77 -5.59 -12.89
C PHE A 169 -6.39 -4.93 -13.03
N THR A 170 -5.65 -4.78 -11.93
CA THR A 170 -4.33 -4.11 -11.96
C THR A 170 -3.31 -4.87 -12.78
N CYS A 171 -3.31 -6.21 -12.74
CA CYS A 171 -2.44 -7.03 -13.59
C CYS A 171 -2.64 -6.74 -15.09
N ARG A 172 -3.88 -6.45 -15.53
CA ARG A 172 -4.19 -6.15 -16.94
C ARG A 172 -4.01 -4.68 -17.29
N GLU A 173 -4.54 -3.79 -16.47
CA GLU A 173 -4.77 -2.38 -16.83
C GLU A 173 -3.76 -1.42 -16.20
N VAL A 174 -3.15 -1.80 -15.06
CA VAL A 174 -2.26 -0.94 -14.26
C VAL A 174 -1.03 -1.73 -13.81
N PRO A 175 -0.21 -2.27 -14.73
CA PRO A 175 0.78 -3.31 -14.46
C PRO A 175 1.93 -2.89 -13.51
N LYS A 176 2.12 -1.59 -13.25
CA LYS A 176 3.09 -1.06 -12.29
C LYS A 176 2.51 -0.90 -10.87
N TRP A 177 1.24 -1.24 -10.67
CA TRP A 177 0.56 -1.16 -9.38
C TRP A 177 0.73 -2.45 -8.59
N ASN A 178 0.98 -2.33 -7.28
CA ASN A 178 0.97 -3.44 -6.35
C ASN A 178 -0.45 -3.57 -5.78
N PRO A 179 -1.24 -4.59 -6.17
CA PRO A 179 -2.67 -4.63 -5.86
C PRO A 179 -3.02 -4.86 -4.41
N THR A 180 -2.15 -5.54 -3.67
CA THR A 180 -2.34 -5.87 -2.27
C THR A 180 -1.00 -5.83 -1.56
N ASN A 181 -1.03 -5.46 -0.28
CA ASN A 181 0.09 -5.54 0.63
C ASN A 181 -0.38 -6.35 1.85
N VAL A 182 0.01 -7.63 1.88
CA VAL A 182 -0.28 -8.54 2.99
C VAL A 182 0.35 -7.98 4.26
N CYS A 183 -0.50 -7.46 5.15
CA CYS A 183 -0.08 -6.58 6.23
C CYS A 183 -0.14 -7.28 7.58
N SER A 184 1.01 -7.78 8.01
CA SER A 184 1.17 -8.51 9.26
C SER A 184 1.21 -7.61 10.50
N TYR A 185 1.61 -6.33 10.33
CA TYR A 185 1.78 -5.35 11.41
C TYR A 185 0.56 -5.26 12.34
N HIS A 186 -0.65 -5.17 11.80
CA HIS A 186 -1.88 -5.05 12.61
C HIS A 186 -2.19 -6.32 13.42
N LEU A 187 -1.74 -7.49 12.96
CA LEU A 187 -1.91 -8.74 13.70
C LEU A 187 -0.99 -8.75 14.92
N GLN A 188 0.25 -8.26 14.76
CA GLN A 188 1.19 -8.09 15.86
C GLN A 188 0.68 -7.07 16.90
N GLU A 189 0.17 -5.92 16.46
CA GLU A 189 -0.44 -4.91 17.35
C GLU A 189 -1.67 -5.46 18.11
N ALA A 190 -2.38 -6.43 17.53
CA ALA A 190 -3.47 -7.14 18.19
C ALA A 190 -2.99 -8.28 19.13
N GLY A 191 -1.68 -8.49 19.26
CA GLY A 191 -1.08 -9.46 20.17
C GLY A 191 -0.60 -10.77 19.53
N ALA A 192 -0.52 -10.86 18.20
CA ALA A 192 0.09 -12.02 17.56
C ALA A 192 1.59 -12.12 17.90
N THR A 193 2.02 -13.32 18.29
CA THR A 193 3.45 -13.65 18.40
C THR A 193 4.12 -13.64 17.02
N PRO A 194 5.46 -13.53 16.92
CA PRO A 194 6.15 -13.54 15.63
C PRO A 194 5.85 -14.78 14.76
N VAL A 195 5.62 -15.94 15.38
CA VAL A 195 5.25 -17.17 14.66
C VAL A 195 3.82 -17.07 14.10
N GLN A 196 2.89 -16.54 14.88
CA GLN A 196 1.52 -16.31 14.43
C GLN A 196 1.46 -15.25 13.33
N GLU A 197 2.20 -14.16 13.49
CA GLU A 197 2.31 -13.10 12.50
C GLU A 197 2.73 -13.66 11.13
N LEU A 198 3.82 -14.44 11.09
CA LEU A 198 4.30 -15.07 9.87
C LEU A 198 3.28 -16.07 9.30
N ALA A 199 2.71 -16.93 10.17
CA ALA A 199 1.75 -17.94 9.74
C ALA A 199 0.49 -17.31 9.13
N TYR A 200 -0.06 -16.27 9.76
CA TYR A 200 -1.24 -15.58 9.28
C TYR A 200 -0.96 -14.80 8.00
N ALA A 201 0.19 -14.12 7.89
CA ALA A 201 0.57 -13.43 6.66
C ALA A 201 0.68 -14.40 5.48
N LEU A 202 1.36 -15.53 5.67
CA LEU A 202 1.50 -16.55 4.61
C LEU A 202 0.16 -17.19 4.27
N ALA A 203 -0.69 -17.48 5.26
CA ALA A 203 -2.04 -18.01 5.04
C ALA A 203 -2.93 -17.02 4.25
N THR A 204 -2.84 -15.72 4.57
CA THR A 204 -3.53 -14.66 3.81
C THR A 204 -3.06 -14.63 2.36
N ALA A 205 -1.75 -14.70 2.12
CA ALA A 205 -1.20 -14.73 0.77
C ALA A 205 -1.69 -15.94 -0.03
N ILE A 206 -1.68 -17.13 0.59
CA ILE A 206 -2.20 -18.36 -0.02
C ILE A 206 -3.69 -18.22 -0.37
N ALA A 207 -4.52 -17.70 0.54
CA ALA A 207 -5.95 -17.53 0.30
C ALA A 207 -6.26 -16.59 -0.88
N VAL A 208 -5.51 -15.50 -1.02
CA VAL A 208 -5.64 -14.59 -2.18
C VAL A 208 -5.21 -15.28 -3.47
N LEU A 209 -4.07 -15.97 -3.46
CA LEU A 209 -3.55 -16.68 -4.64
C LEU A 209 -4.46 -17.83 -5.08
N ASP A 210 -4.96 -18.63 -4.14
CA ASP A 210 -5.93 -19.69 -4.41
C ASP A 210 -7.21 -19.11 -4.99
N GLY A 211 -7.74 -18.02 -4.41
CA GLY A 211 -8.93 -17.37 -4.92
C GLY A 211 -8.78 -16.79 -6.33
N LEU A 212 -7.57 -16.36 -6.72
CA LEU A 212 -7.25 -15.92 -8.09
C LEU A 212 -7.14 -17.09 -9.06
N ARG A 213 -6.47 -18.16 -8.65
CA ARG A 213 -6.34 -19.39 -9.45
C ARG A 213 -7.71 -20.00 -9.72
N ASP A 214 -8.53 -20.14 -8.69
CA ASP A 214 -9.79 -20.87 -8.74
C ASP A 214 -10.90 -20.03 -9.39
N GLY A 215 -10.81 -18.69 -9.32
CA GLY A 215 -11.79 -17.79 -9.93
C GLY A 215 -11.57 -17.51 -11.42
N GLY A 216 -10.47 -17.97 -12.00
CA GLY A 216 -10.19 -17.86 -13.44
C GLY A 216 -10.07 -16.43 -13.98
N GLN A 217 -9.77 -15.44 -13.12
CA GLN A 217 -9.69 -14.04 -13.53
C GLN A 217 -8.36 -13.65 -14.19
N LEU A 218 -7.35 -14.52 -14.13
CA LEU A 218 -6.03 -14.34 -14.73
C LEU A 218 -5.74 -15.51 -15.68
N ASP A 219 -5.18 -15.19 -16.85
CA ASP A 219 -4.64 -16.22 -17.75
C ASP A 219 -3.35 -16.78 -17.12
N GLY A 220 -3.21 -18.12 -17.14
CA GLY A 220 -2.11 -18.85 -16.51
C GLY A 220 -0.77 -18.76 -17.22
#